data_AF-A0A7S4CAS1-F1
#
_entry.id   AF-A0A7S4CAS1-F1
#
_cell.length_a   1.000
_cell.length_b   1.000
_cell.length_c   1.000
_cell.angle_alpha   90.00
_cell.angle_beta   90.00
_cell.angle_gamma   90.00
#
_symmetry.space_group_name_H-M   'P 1'
#
loop_
_entity.id
_entity.type
_entity.pdbx_description
1 polymer ?
#
loop_
_entity_poly.entity_id
_entity_poly.type
_entity_poly.pdbx_seq_one_letter_code
_entity_poly.pdbx_strand_id
1 'polypeptide(L)'
;ALVTYEDDFCLHAADWIGFDVDHTVVRYNLPKLTELIYRLLADFLITERGYSAAIKEYDARYIQKGIVFEIATGNHLKLDEEGSVLRAFHGCNRCLSPEEVQEAYGGGPWWGFET
;
A
#
# COMPACT_ATOMS: atom_id res chain seq x y z
N ALA A 1 6.21 12.88 32.70
CA ALA A 1 7.42 12.03 32.71
C ALA A 1 8.11 12.21 31.37
N LEU A 2 9.39 12.57 31.36
CA LEU A 2 10.17 12.69 30.13
C LEU A 2 10.42 11.27 29.59
N VAL A 3 10.02 11.01 28.35
CA VAL A 3 10.46 9.82 27.62
C VAL A 3 11.94 10.02 27.34
N THR A 4 12.79 9.29 28.04
CA THR A 4 14.21 9.17 27.69
C THR A 4 14.30 8.25 26.48
N TYR A 5 14.79 8.78 25.35
CA TYR A 5 15.19 7.98 24.20
C TYR A 5 16.42 7.15 24.64
N GLU A 6 16.19 5.93 25.13
CA GLU A 6 17.25 4.94 25.29
C GLU A 6 17.49 4.29 23.93
N ASP A 7 18.42 4.87 23.16
CA ASP A 7 19.27 4.25 22.12
C ASP A 7 19.56 5.24 20.98
N ASP A 8 20.44 6.21 21.23
CA ASP A 8 21.00 7.03 20.16
C ASP A 8 21.88 6.17 19.25
N PHE A 9 21.44 5.93 18.02
CA PHE A 9 22.23 5.24 17.00
C PHE A 9 23.46 6.08 16.60
N CYS A 10 24.66 5.52 16.74
CA CYS A 10 25.92 6.17 16.34
C CYS A 10 26.59 5.41 15.20
N LEU A 11 26.62 6.03 14.00
CA LEU A 11 27.23 5.42 12.80
C LEU A 11 28.73 5.13 12.98
N HIS A 12 29.44 5.93 13.78
CA HIS A 12 30.87 5.74 14.03
C HIS A 12 31.17 4.48 14.85
N ALA A 13 30.19 4.00 15.62
CA ALA A 13 30.31 2.78 16.42
C ALA A 13 30.00 1.50 15.63
N ALA A 14 29.60 1.61 14.36
CA ALA A 14 29.27 0.47 13.52
C ALA A 14 30.51 -0.03 12.74
N ASP A 15 30.90 -1.29 12.97
CA ASP A 15 31.97 -1.95 12.21
C ASP A 15 31.53 -2.33 10.78
N TRP A 16 30.23 -2.57 10.58
CA TRP A 16 29.66 -3.00 9.31
C TRP A 16 28.33 -2.29 9.06
N ILE A 17 28.09 -1.97 7.79
CA ILE A 17 26.82 -1.41 7.33
C ILE A 17 26.30 -2.32 6.22
N GLY A 18 25.21 -3.01 6.52
CA GLY A 18 24.48 -3.81 5.53
C GLY A 18 23.48 -2.94 4.77
N PHE A 19 23.42 -3.10 3.46
CA PHE A 19 22.41 -2.48 2.62
C PHE A 19 21.57 -3.56 1.96
N ASP A 20 20.26 -3.35 1.95
CA ASP A 20 19.39 -4.04 1.00
C ASP A 20 19.78 -3.65 -0.44
N VAL A 21 19.51 -4.53 -1.40
CA VAL A 21 19.90 -4.33 -2.80
C VAL A 21 18.78 -3.62 -3.55
N ASP A 22 17.66 -4.30 -3.73
CA ASP A 22 16.55 -3.81 -4.54
C ASP A 22 15.85 -2.64 -3.86
N HIS A 23 15.59 -1.57 -4.61
CA HIS A 23 14.99 -0.32 -4.10
C HIS A 23 15.82 0.44 -3.05
N THR A 24 16.99 -0.08 -2.65
CA THR A 24 17.91 0.57 -1.72
C THR A 24 19.22 0.97 -2.41
N VAL A 25 20.11 0.03 -2.74
CA VAL A 25 21.34 0.30 -3.53
C VAL A 25 21.01 0.43 -5.01
N VAL A 26 20.16 -0.47 -5.52
CA VAL A 26 19.71 -0.50 -6.91
C VAL A 26 18.43 0.30 -7.04
N ARG A 27 18.48 1.33 -7.89
CA ARG A 27 17.34 2.21 -8.16
C ARG A 27 16.68 1.84 -9.48
N TYR A 28 15.35 1.68 -9.42
CA TYR A 28 14.53 1.37 -10.58
C TYR A 28 13.81 2.61 -11.10
N ASN A 29 13.51 2.60 -12.40
CA ASN A 29 12.49 3.49 -12.95
C ASN A 29 11.12 2.96 -12.54
N LEU A 30 10.57 3.50 -11.43
CA LEU A 30 9.33 3.00 -10.83
C LEU A 30 8.16 2.92 -11.81
N PRO A 31 7.82 3.96 -12.60
CA PRO A 31 6.74 3.87 -13.58
C PRO A 31 6.86 2.68 -14.54
N LYS A 32 8.07 2.43 -15.06
CA LYS A 32 8.31 1.31 -15.99
C LYS A 32 8.26 -0.04 -15.29
N LEU A 33 8.80 -0.12 -14.07
CA LEU A 33 8.81 -1.36 -13.29
C LEU A 33 7.39 -1.77 -12.89
N THR A 34 6.58 -0.83 -12.40
CA THR A 34 5.20 -1.11 -11.96
C THR A 34 4.31 -1.52 -13.12
N GLU A 35 4.44 -0.86 -14.28
CA GLU A 35 3.76 -1.25 -15.51
C GLU A 35 4.17 -2.67 -15.96
N LEU A 36 5.46 -2.98 -15.92
CA LEU A 36 5.97 -4.31 -16.26
C LEU A 36 5.40 -5.38 -15.32
N ILE A 37 5.47 -5.17 -14.01
CA ILE A 37 4.93 -6.10 -12.99
C ILE A 37 3.44 -6.32 -13.22
N TYR A 38 2.67 -5.25 -13.41
CA TYR A 38 1.23 -5.34 -13.66
C TYR A 38 0.93 -6.17 -14.90
N ARG A 39 1.59 -5.86 -16.02
CA ARG A 39 1.38 -6.58 -17.29
C ARG A 39 1.65 -8.07 -17.15
N LEU A 40 2.78 -8.44 -16.54
CA LEU A 40 3.15 -9.84 -16.34
C LEU A 40 2.14 -10.58 -15.46
N LEU A 41 1.66 -9.92 -14.39
CA LEU A 41 0.64 -10.49 -13.52
C LEU A 41 -0.71 -10.64 -14.24
N ALA A 42 -1.15 -9.62 -14.98
CA ALA A 42 -2.38 -9.67 -15.76
C ALA A 42 -2.33 -10.79 -16.82
N ASP A 43 -1.21 -10.91 -17.53
CA ASP A 43 -0.99 -11.98 -18.51
C ASP A 43 -1.09 -13.36 -17.85
N PHE A 44 -0.44 -13.56 -16.70
CA PHE A 44 -0.52 -14.81 -15.94
C PHE A 44 -1.96 -15.12 -15.50
N LEU A 45 -2.70 -14.14 -14.97
CA LEU A 45 -4.09 -14.34 -14.55
C LEU A 45 -5.01 -14.68 -15.71
N ILE A 46 -4.79 -14.09 -16.89
CA ILE A 46 -5.59 -14.38 -18.09
C ILE A 46 -5.27 -15.78 -18.62
N THR A 47 -3.98 -16.10 -18.77
CA THR A 47 -3.54 -17.34 -19.43
C THR A 47 -3.67 -18.56 -18.53
N GLU A 48 -3.24 -18.46 -17.28
CA GLU A 48 -3.15 -19.60 -16.36
C GLU A 48 -4.36 -19.70 -15.41
N ARG A 49 -5.08 -18.60 -15.19
CA ARG A 49 -6.25 -18.56 -14.27
C ARG A 49 -7.58 -18.29 -14.98
N GLY A 50 -7.57 -18.05 -16.29
CA GLY A 50 -8.79 -17.87 -17.09
C GLY A 50 -9.53 -16.55 -16.82
N TYR A 51 -8.84 -15.52 -16.31
CA TYR A 51 -9.46 -14.21 -16.09
C TYR A 51 -9.76 -13.51 -17.43
N SER A 52 -10.74 -12.60 -17.41
CA SER A 52 -11.08 -11.78 -18.58
C SER A 52 -9.91 -10.89 -19.01
N ALA A 53 -9.69 -10.76 -20.31
CA ALA A 53 -8.68 -9.86 -20.88
C ALA A 53 -8.89 -8.37 -20.53
N ALA A 54 -10.07 -8.00 -20.01
CA ALA A 54 -10.37 -6.65 -19.54
C ALA A 54 -9.42 -6.17 -18.43
N ILE A 55 -8.77 -7.09 -17.68
CA ILE A 55 -7.82 -6.71 -16.61
C ILE A 55 -6.45 -6.24 -17.12
N LYS A 56 -6.25 -6.11 -18.44
CA LYS A 56 -4.97 -5.63 -18.99
C LYS A 56 -4.79 -4.11 -18.91
N GLU A 57 -5.85 -3.36 -18.64
CA GLU A 57 -5.79 -1.91 -18.60
C GLU A 57 -5.03 -1.42 -17.36
N TYR A 58 -3.77 -1.02 -17.57
CA TYR A 58 -2.94 -0.44 -16.52
C TYR A 58 -3.23 1.06 -16.36
N ASP A 59 -3.49 1.48 -15.13
CA ASP A 59 -3.58 2.89 -14.78
C ASP A 59 -2.69 3.21 -13.58
N ALA A 60 -1.66 4.00 -13.84
CA ALA A 60 -0.65 4.38 -12.85
C ALA A 60 -1.22 5.17 -11.66
N ARG A 61 -2.41 5.78 -11.78
CA ARG A 61 -3.05 6.55 -10.71
C ARG A 61 -3.40 5.69 -9.50
N TYR A 62 -3.60 4.38 -9.69
CA TYR A 62 -3.90 3.41 -8.63
C TYR A 62 -2.66 2.89 -7.90
N ILE A 63 -1.46 3.11 -8.45
CA ILE A 63 -0.23 2.67 -7.81
C ILE A 63 0.19 3.69 -6.76
N GLN A 64 -0.28 3.47 -5.53
CA GLN A 64 0.02 4.34 -4.38
C GLN A 64 0.56 3.53 -3.21
N LYS A 65 1.57 4.09 -2.52
CA LYS A 65 2.14 3.49 -1.31
C LYS A 65 1.24 3.75 -0.10
N GLY A 66 1.18 2.75 0.80
CA GLY A 66 0.45 2.86 2.06
C GLY A 66 -1.06 2.91 1.84
N ILE A 67 -1.55 2.05 0.95
CA ILE A 67 -2.97 1.74 0.78
C ILE A 67 -3.19 0.34 1.37
N VAL A 68 -4.23 0.20 2.18
CA VAL A 68 -4.66 -1.09 2.74
C VAL A 68 -5.74 -1.65 1.82
N PHE A 69 -5.59 -2.92 1.43
CA PHE A 69 -6.57 -3.61 0.60
C PHE A 69 -7.43 -4.52 1.49
N GLU A 70 -8.68 -4.12 1.73
CA GLU A 70 -9.65 -4.89 2.51
C GLU A 70 -10.37 -5.88 1.59
N ILE A 71 -9.87 -7.12 1.55
CA ILE A 71 -10.38 -8.18 0.66
C ILE A 71 -11.87 -8.45 0.90
N ALA A 72 -12.32 -8.43 2.15
CA ALA A 72 -13.69 -8.79 2.52
C ALA A 72 -14.76 -7.87 1.89
N THR A 73 -14.45 -6.58 1.77
CA THR A 73 -15.36 -5.56 1.22
C THR A 73 -14.97 -5.13 -0.20
N GLY A 74 -13.75 -5.45 -0.64
CA GLY A 74 -13.18 -4.95 -1.88
C GLY A 74 -12.79 -3.46 -1.81
N ASN A 75 -12.59 -2.93 -0.60
CA ASN A 75 -12.26 -1.52 -0.40
C ASN A 75 -10.74 -1.30 -0.29
N HIS A 76 -10.28 -0.18 -0.83
CA HIS A 76 -8.92 0.33 -0.70
C HIS A 76 -8.94 1.49 0.28
N LEU A 77 -8.21 1.38 1.39
CA LEU A 77 -8.27 2.33 2.50
C LEU A 77 -6.98 3.13 2.60
N LYS A 78 -7.10 4.42 2.85
CA LYS A 78 -6.01 5.29 3.28
C LYS A 78 -6.20 5.61 4.75
N LEU A 79 -5.25 5.18 5.57
CA LEU A 79 -5.28 5.40 7.02
C LEU A 79 -4.42 6.60 7.42
N ASP A 80 -4.73 7.19 8.58
CA ASP A 80 -3.82 8.08 9.32
C ASP A 80 -2.85 7.28 10.22
N GLU A 81 -2.09 8.00 11.06
CA GLU A 81 -1.08 7.42 11.95
C GLU A 81 -1.72 6.66 13.13
N GLU A 82 -2.96 6.99 13.48
CA GLU A 82 -3.77 6.34 14.52
C GLU A 82 -4.63 5.19 13.98
N GLY A 83 -4.61 4.95 12.68
CA GLY A 83 -5.34 3.88 12.00
C GLY A 83 -6.78 4.23 11.59
N SER A 84 -7.20 5.49 11.72
CA SER A 84 -8.51 5.94 11.25
C SER A 84 -8.55 6.03 9.73
N VAL A 85 -9.70 5.69 9.13
CA VAL A 85 -9.87 5.72 7.67
C VAL A 85 -10.09 7.16 7.19
N LEU A 86 -9.09 7.72 6.50
CA LEU A 86 -9.18 9.04 5.89
C LEU A 86 -9.94 9.04 4.56
N ARG A 87 -9.75 7.99 3.76
CA ARG A 87 -10.41 7.78 2.46
C ARG A 87 -10.62 6.30 2.20
N ALA A 88 -11.72 5.97 1.54
CA ALA A 88 -11.99 4.63 1.05
C ALA A 88 -12.42 4.67 -0.43
N PHE A 89 -11.95 3.70 -1.20
CA PHE A 89 -12.39 3.46 -2.58
C PHE A 89 -12.93 2.04 -2.69
N HIS A 90 -14.07 1.86 -3.33
CA HIS A 90 -14.55 0.52 -3.70
C HIS A 90 -14.05 0.20 -5.11
N GLY A 91 -13.14 -0.77 -5.21
CA GLY A 91 -12.40 -1.03 -6.45
C GLY A 91 -11.62 0.21 -6.93
N CYS A 92 -11.63 0.44 -8.25
CA CYS A 92 -10.82 1.51 -8.87
C CYS A 92 -11.61 2.80 -9.17
N ASN A 93 -12.95 2.76 -9.27
CA ASN A 93 -13.71 3.85 -9.88
C ASN A 93 -14.68 4.57 -8.94
N ARG A 94 -14.86 4.09 -7.71
CA ARG A 94 -15.82 4.68 -6.76
C ARG A 94 -15.11 5.09 -5.47
N CYS A 95 -14.90 6.39 -5.30
CA CYS A 95 -14.57 6.97 -4.00
C CYS A 95 -15.83 6.98 -3.13
N LEU A 96 -15.71 6.55 -1.87
CA LEU A 96 -16.79 6.69 -0.90
C LEU A 96 -16.90 8.16 -0.45
N SER A 97 -18.12 8.62 -0.18
CA SER A 97 -18.35 9.92 0.43
C SER A 97 -17.89 9.94 1.90
N PRO A 98 -17.66 11.12 2.50
CA PRO A 98 -17.32 11.22 3.92
C PRO A 98 -18.36 10.55 4.83
N GLU A 99 -19.65 10.66 4.48
CA GLU A 99 -20.75 10.03 5.21
C GLU A 99 -20.68 8.49 5.12
N GLU A 100 -20.43 7.95 3.92
CA GLU A 100 -20.26 6.50 3.71
C GLU A 100 -19.03 5.96 4.44
N VAL A 101 -17.93 6.72 4.46
CA VAL A 101 -16.73 6.37 5.24
C VAL A 101 -17.03 6.38 6.74
N GLN A 102 -17.72 7.41 7.22
CA GLN A 102 -18.10 7.50 8.63
C GLN A 102 -19.05 6.37 9.06
N GLU A 103 -19.99 5.99 8.19
CA GLU A 103 -20.90 4.87 8.45
C GLU A 103 -20.15 3.54 8.49
N ALA A 104 -19.24 3.30 7.55
CA ALA A 104 -18.51 2.04 7.44
C ALA A 104 -17.35 1.90 8.44
N TYR A 105 -16.66 3.00 8.77
CA TYR A 105 -15.37 3.00 9.47
C TYR A 105 -15.28 4.01 10.62
N GLY A 106 -16.33 4.74 10.96
CA GLY A 106 -16.30 5.81 11.96
C GLY A 106 -16.21 5.37 13.43
N GLY A 107 -16.06 4.07 13.69
CA GLY A 107 -16.05 3.47 15.03
C GLY A 107 -14.69 3.51 15.75
N GLY A 108 -13.66 4.13 15.16
CA GLY A 108 -12.29 4.15 15.67
C GLY A 108 -11.29 3.66 14.61
N PRO A 109 -10.10 3.20 15.04
CA PRO A 109 -9.11 2.63 14.13
C PRO A 109 -9.71 1.48 13.32
N TRP A 110 -9.28 1.36 12.06
CA TRP A 110 -9.62 0.21 11.23
C TRP A 110 -9.21 -1.09 11.93
N TRP A 111 -10.06 -2.11 11.91
CA TRP A 111 -9.97 -3.29 12.78
C TRP A 111 -8.65 -4.07 12.68
N GLY A 112 -7.95 -3.99 11.55
CA GLY A 112 -6.66 -4.66 11.33
C GLY A 112 -5.44 -3.74 11.53
N PHE A 113 -5.63 -2.56 12.13
CA PHE A 113 -4.54 -1.66 12.46
C PHE A 113 -3.89 -2.08 13.78
N GLU A 114 -2.60 -2.37 13.74
CA GLU A 114 -1.77 -2.69 14.91
C GLU A 114 -0.77 -1.55 15.13
N THR A 115 -0.67 -1.08 16.38
CA THR A 115 0.29 -0.06 16.85
C THR A 115 1.64 -0.64 17.22
#